data_AF-A0A932QBQ0-F1
#
_entry.id   AF-A0A932QBQ0-F1
#
_cell.length_a   1.000
_cell.length_b   1.000
_cell.length_c   1.000
_cell.angle_alpha   90.00
_cell.angle_beta   90.00
_cell.angle_gamma   90.00
#
_symmetry.space_group_name_H-M   'P 1'
#
loop_
_entity.id
_entity.type
_entity.pdbx_description
1 polymer ?
#
loop_
_entity_poly.entity_id
_entity_poly.type
_entity_poly.pdbx_seq_one_letter_code
_entity_poly.pdbx_strand_id
1 'polypeptide(L)'
;MKKTFDPDLFRGIDPEFSRRMTPFLEGLWKHYFRCEIDGWDNVPKGQGLYVGNHNGVLTFEVLMVFHAWRQRFGETRKAAGLAHGIVLNNAFFRWALPRIGAIPADPEIADEAFRRDFSLLVYPGGEKESMRPFKERAKVDFFGRKGFIKLALRNRVPIVPIVSIGAHESYVILHRGEEIAEALGLKKKYRLHGMPVTFRTIFLAWCLATGMLTFFPLLLVPGAAMAALIPLPAKMTFKILEPIDPVALYDKAKSDEANLDYIYQVVVGEMQRVLTEEYAKRTLPILG
;
A
#
# COMPACT_ATOMS: atom_id res chain seq x y z
N MET A 1 0.71 17.82 -21.78
CA MET A 1 -0.12 16.78 -22.44
C MET A 1 -1.17 16.29 -21.45
N LYS A 2 -2.46 16.61 -21.67
CA LYS A 2 -3.55 15.89 -20.99
C LYS A 2 -3.41 14.42 -21.39
N LYS A 3 -3.23 13.51 -20.43
CA LYS A 3 -3.27 12.07 -20.74
C LYS A 3 -4.70 11.77 -21.18
N THR A 4 -4.87 11.36 -22.43
CA THR A 4 -6.14 10.86 -22.93
C THR A 4 -6.56 9.67 -22.07
N PHE A 5 -7.75 9.76 -21.49
CA PHE A 5 -8.37 8.67 -20.74
C PHE A 5 -8.54 7.46 -21.67
N ASP A 6 -7.97 6.31 -21.28
CA ASP A 6 -8.12 5.04 -22.00
C ASP A 6 -9.42 4.35 -21.53
N PRO A 7 -10.46 4.25 -22.38
CA PRO A 7 -11.74 3.62 -22.01
C PRO A 7 -11.61 2.14 -21.63
N ASP A 8 -10.55 1.47 -22.10
CA ASP A 8 -10.28 0.06 -21.87
C ASP A 8 -9.46 -0.19 -20.60
N LEU A 9 -9.08 0.85 -19.85
CA LEU A 9 -8.30 0.74 -18.61
C LEU A 9 -8.89 -0.28 -17.63
N PHE A 10 -10.22 -0.31 -17.49
CA PHE A 10 -10.91 -1.24 -16.58
C PHE A 10 -11.08 -2.65 -17.16
N ARG A 11 -10.96 -2.82 -18.49
CA ARG A 11 -10.90 -4.16 -19.13
C ARG A 11 -9.56 -4.84 -18.86
N GLY A 12 -8.54 -4.08 -18.47
CA GLY A 12 -7.25 -4.59 -18.04
C GLY A 12 -7.30 -5.40 -16.76
N ILE A 13 -8.38 -5.29 -15.96
CA ILE A 13 -8.60 -6.11 -14.76
C ILE A 13 -9.05 -7.50 -15.21
N ASP A 14 -8.23 -8.51 -14.90
CA ASP A 14 -8.37 -9.87 -15.40
C ASP A 14 -8.75 -10.82 -14.25
N PRO A 15 -10.03 -11.24 -14.18
CA PRO A 15 -10.49 -12.17 -13.14
C PRO A 15 -9.85 -13.56 -13.26
N GLU A 16 -9.51 -14.02 -14.46
CA GLU A 16 -8.85 -15.30 -14.69
C GLU A 16 -7.40 -15.26 -14.19
N PHE A 17 -6.65 -14.20 -14.51
CA PHE A 17 -5.31 -13.99 -13.96
C PHE A 17 -5.33 -13.98 -12.43
N SER A 18 -6.31 -13.29 -11.86
CA SER A 18 -6.49 -13.22 -10.42
C SER A 18 -6.79 -14.58 -9.78
N ARG A 19 -7.66 -15.40 -10.41
CA ARG A 19 -7.96 -16.77 -9.96
C ARG A 19 -6.73 -17.67 -10.02
N ARG A 20 -5.88 -17.53 -11.04
CA ARG A 20 -4.62 -18.28 -11.15
C ARG A 20 -3.61 -17.91 -10.07
N MET A 21 -3.62 -16.66 -9.61
CA MET A 21 -2.78 -16.22 -8.51
C MET A 21 -3.28 -16.67 -7.13
N THR A 22 -4.56 -17.04 -6.99
CA THR A 22 -5.18 -17.35 -5.70
C THR A 22 -4.42 -18.40 -4.88
N PRO A 23 -3.98 -19.56 -5.41
CA PRO A 23 -3.26 -20.55 -4.59
C PRO A 23 -1.94 -20.02 -4.03
N PHE A 24 -1.23 -19.21 -4.81
CA PHE A 24 0.02 -18.59 -4.37
C PHE A 24 -0.23 -17.53 -3.28
N LEU A 25 -1.19 -16.64 -3.50
CA LEU A 25 -1.57 -15.62 -2.51
C LEU A 25 -2.13 -16.25 -1.24
N GLU A 26 -2.86 -17.35 -1.34
CA GLU A 26 -3.36 -18.12 -0.21
C GLU A 26 -2.23 -18.74 0.62
N GLY A 27 -1.18 -19.25 -0.03
CA GLY A 27 0.01 -19.74 0.65
C GLY A 27 0.75 -18.64 1.40
N LEU A 28 0.89 -17.46 0.79
CA LEU A 28 1.44 -16.28 1.46
C LEU A 28 0.57 -15.84 2.64
N TRP A 29 -0.75 -15.77 2.44
CA TRP A 29 -1.73 -15.42 3.45
C TRP A 29 -1.65 -16.35 4.65
N LYS A 30 -1.74 -17.67 4.46
CA LYS A 30 -1.82 -18.64 5.56
C LYS A 30 -0.49 -18.89 6.25
N HIS A 31 0.59 -19.01 5.50
CA HIS A 31 1.84 -19.57 6.02
C HIS A 31 2.95 -18.52 6.17
N TYR A 32 3.09 -17.63 5.19
CA TYR A 32 4.19 -16.68 5.17
C TYR A 32 3.92 -15.45 6.04
N PHE A 33 2.80 -14.78 5.78
CA PHE A 33 2.36 -13.57 6.47
C PHE A 33 1.30 -13.82 7.53
N ARG A 34 0.74 -15.04 7.61
CA ARG A 34 -0.26 -15.44 8.62
C ARG A 34 -1.31 -14.35 8.82
N CYS A 35 -1.89 -13.92 7.71
CA CYS A 35 -2.71 -12.73 7.63
C CYS A 35 -4.03 -12.92 8.38
N GLU A 36 -4.46 -11.86 9.07
CA GLU A 36 -5.76 -11.74 9.71
C GLU A 36 -6.42 -10.43 9.29
N ILE A 37 -7.73 -10.43 9.11
CA ILE A 37 -8.48 -9.23 8.75
C ILE A 37 -9.82 -9.18 9.49
N ASP A 38 -10.00 -8.11 10.26
CA ASP A 38 -11.20 -7.87 11.07
C ASP A 38 -11.93 -6.60 10.59
N GLY A 39 -13.16 -6.43 11.07
CA GLY A 39 -13.98 -5.25 10.79
C GLY A 39 -14.77 -5.33 9.48
N TRP A 40 -15.02 -6.54 8.96
CA TRP A 40 -15.85 -6.73 7.76
C TRP A 40 -17.25 -6.13 7.88
N ASP A 41 -17.79 -6.02 9.09
CA ASP A 41 -19.11 -5.43 9.34
C ASP A 41 -19.11 -3.90 9.10
N ASN A 42 -17.94 -3.26 9.12
CA ASN A 42 -17.78 -1.84 8.80
C ASN A 42 -17.77 -1.57 7.30
N VAL A 43 -17.71 -2.60 6.46
CA VAL A 43 -17.70 -2.42 5.01
C VAL A 43 -19.07 -1.89 4.56
N PRO A 44 -19.15 -0.70 3.93
CA PRO A 44 -20.41 -0.14 3.46
C PRO A 44 -21.12 -1.08 2.47
N LYS A 45 -22.46 -1.03 2.45
CA LYS A 45 -23.26 -1.75 1.44
C LYS A 45 -22.96 -1.26 0.01
N GLY A 46 -22.74 0.04 -0.14
CA GLY A 46 -22.34 0.69 -1.40
C GLY A 46 -20.82 0.78 -1.57
N GLN A 47 -20.37 1.67 -2.44
CA GLN A 47 -18.96 1.92 -2.68
C GLN A 47 -18.31 2.68 -1.52
N GLY A 48 -17.00 2.54 -1.36
CA GLY A 48 -16.21 3.29 -0.40
C GLY A 48 -14.82 3.61 -0.94
N LEU A 49 -14.22 4.67 -0.39
CA LEU A 49 -12.80 4.97 -0.56
C LEU A 49 -12.04 4.41 0.65
N TYR A 50 -11.40 3.26 0.45
CA TYR A 50 -10.58 2.60 1.44
C TYR A 50 -9.21 3.27 1.53
N VAL A 51 -8.82 3.68 2.74
CA VAL A 51 -7.60 4.45 2.98
C VAL A 51 -6.67 3.68 3.90
N GLY A 52 -5.51 3.27 3.39
CA GLY A 52 -4.54 2.48 4.14
C GLY A 52 -3.26 3.23 4.51
N ASN A 53 -2.61 2.82 5.60
CA ASN A 53 -1.21 3.18 5.88
C ASN A 53 -0.28 2.28 5.06
N HIS A 54 0.69 2.87 4.36
CA HIS A 54 1.57 2.13 3.45
C HIS A 54 2.81 1.56 4.14
N ASN A 55 3.26 0.38 3.72
CA ASN A 55 4.33 -0.36 4.39
C ASN A 55 5.26 -1.12 3.42
N GLY A 56 6.57 -0.97 3.60
CA GLY A 56 7.56 -1.79 2.91
C GLY A 56 7.76 -1.48 1.41
N VAL A 57 8.71 -2.18 0.78
CA VAL A 57 9.18 -1.85 -0.57
C VAL A 57 8.32 -2.46 -1.68
N LEU A 58 7.95 -3.74 -1.53
CA LEU A 58 7.12 -4.47 -2.50
C LEU A 58 5.61 -4.46 -2.15
N THR A 59 5.27 -3.82 -1.04
CA THR A 59 3.90 -3.48 -0.64
C THR A 59 2.91 -4.65 -0.70
N PHE A 60 3.35 -5.82 -0.20
CA PHE A 60 2.55 -7.05 -0.18
C PHE A 60 1.24 -6.91 0.59
N GLU A 61 1.15 -5.94 1.52
CA GLU A 61 -0.09 -5.63 2.21
C GLU A 61 -1.23 -5.28 1.25
N VAL A 62 -0.92 -4.62 0.13
CA VAL A 62 -1.89 -4.28 -0.91
C VAL A 62 -2.44 -5.56 -1.53
N LEU A 63 -1.56 -6.50 -1.88
CA LEU A 63 -1.93 -7.79 -2.46
C LEU A 63 -2.76 -8.62 -1.49
N MET A 64 -2.40 -8.62 -0.20
CA MET A 64 -3.14 -9.36 0.83
C MET A 64 -4.54 -8.76 1.05
N VAL A 65 -4.68 -7.43 1.04
CA VAL A 65 -6.01 -6.78 1.12
C VAL A 65 -6.87 -7.12 -0.10
N PHE A 66 -6.33 -7.08 -1.32
CA PHE A 66 -7.07 -7.50 -2.52
C PHE A 66 -7.44 -8.98 -2.50
N HIS A 67 -6.53 -9.84 -2.03
CA HIS A 67 -6.80 -11.27 -1.84
C HIS A 67 -7.96 -11.49 -0.88
N ALA A 68 -7.92 -10.85 0.30
CA ALA A 68 -8.98 -10.90 1.29
C ALA A 68 -10.32 -10.40 0.74
N TRP A 69 -10.31 -9.28 0.01
CA TRP A 69 -11.51 -8.74 -0.62
C TRP A 69 -12.15 -9.72 -1.60
N ARG A 70 -11.34 -10.37 -2.47
CA ARG A 70 -11.84 -11.38 -3.40
C ARG A 70 -12.33 -12.63 -2.69
N GLN A 71 -11.65 -13.10 -1.63
CA GLN A 71 -12.14 -14.24 -0.84
C GLN A 71 -13.50 -13.93 -0.20
N ARG A 72 -13.71 -12.68 0.26
CA ARG A 72 -14.95 -12.26 0.91
C ARG A 72 -16.12 -12.06 -0.07
N PHE A 73 -15.88 -11.41 -1.20
CA PHE A 73 -16.93 -10.94 -2.10
C PHE A 73 -16.91 -11.55 -3.51
N GLY A 74 -15.89 -12.33 -3.86
CA GLY A 74 -15.69 -12.83 -5.21
C GLY A 74 -15.66 -11.68 -6.22
N GLU A 75 -16.46 -11.81 -7.28
CA GLU A 75 -16.64 -10.79 -8.31
C GLU A 75 -17.85 -9.87 -8.06
N THR A 76 -18.63 -10.12 -7.01
CA THR A 76 -19.87 -9.39 -6.73
C THR A 76 -19.62 -7.93 -6.34
N ARG A 77 -18.45 -7.64 -5.77
CA ARG A 77 -18.03 -6.27 -5.42
C ARG A 77 -16.71 -5.93 -6.05
N LYS A 78 -16.73 -5.00 -7.00
CA LYS A 78 -15.55 -4.58 -7.73
C LYS A 78 -14.68 -3.68 -6.86
N ALA A 79 -13.36 -3.92 -6.90
CA ALA A 79 -12.38 -3.09 -6.21
C ALA A 79 -11.18 -2.82 -7.11
N ALA A 80 -10.62 -1.61 -7.00
CA ALA A 80 -9.41 -1.19 -7.69
C ALA A 80 -8.50 -0.37 -6.78
N GLY A 81 -7.20 -0.40 -7.03
CA GLY A 81 -6.18 0.27 -6.22
C GLY A 81 -5.58 1.45 -6.98
N LEU A 82 -5.54 2.63 -6.36
CA LEU A 82 -4.92 3.81 -6.93
C LEU A 82 -3.40 3.74 -6.75
N ALA A 83 -2.67 3.55 -7.86
CA ALA A 83 -1.22 3.44 -7.87
C ALA A 83 -0.56 4.71 -8.46
N HIS A 84 0.42 5.26 -7.76
CA HIS A 84 1.35 6.29 -8.25
C HIS A 84 2.79 5.76 -8.25
N GLY A 85 3.65 6.26 -9.14
CA GLY A 85 5.11 6.02 -9.07
C GLY A 85 5.61 4.76 -9.80
N ILE A 86 6.63 4.13 -9.20
CA ILE A 86 7.56 3.12 -9.76
C ILE A 86 6.87 1.90 -10.42
N VAL A 87 5.65 1.59 -9.98
CA VAL A 87 4.76 0.56 -10.53
C VAL A 87 4.64 0.63 -12.06
N LEU A 88 4.72 1.83 -12.64
CA LEU A 88 4.49 2.07 -14.06
C LEU A 88 5.76 2.08 -14.94
N ASN A 89 6.97 1.93 -14.37
CA ASN A 89 8.23 1.99 -15.13
C ASN A 89 8.99 0.64 -15.21
N ASN A 90 8.59 -0.36 -14.44
CA ASN A 90 9.11 -1.73 -14.54
C ASN A 90 8.16 -2.57 -15.41
N ALA A 91 8.69 -3.25 -16.43
CA ALA A 91 7.91 -4.02 -17.40
C ALA A 91 7.04 -5.11 -16.75
N PHE A 92 7.53 -5.78 -15.70
CA PHE A 92 6.77 -6.79 -14.97
C PHE A 92 5.57 -6.17 -14.23
N PHE A 93 5.80 -5.09 -13.49
CA PHE A 93 4.74 -4.41 -12.74
C PHE A 93 3.70 -3.77 -13.66
N ARG A 94 4.11 -3.22 -14.81
CA ARG A 94 3.18 -2.73 -15.85
C ARG A 94 2.28 -3.82 -16.42
N TRP A 95 2.79 -5.05 -16.52
CA TRP A 95 2.02 -6.19 -17.02
C TRP A 95 1.11 -6.77 -15.93
N ALA A 96 1.60 -6.96 -14.70
CA ALA A 96 0.86 -7.65 -13.65
C ALA A 96 -0.17 -6.76 -12.92
N LEU A 97 0.19 -5.51 -12.58
CA LEU A 97 -0.60 -4.70 -11.66
C LEU A 97 -1.98 -4.27 -12.21
N PRO A 98 -2.14 -3.91 -13.49
CA PRO A 98 -3.47 -3.66 -14.05
C PRO A 98 -4.40 -4.88 -13.97
N ARG A 99 -3.85 -6.08 -14.20
CA ARG A 99 -4.60 -7.35 -14.17
C ARG A 99 -5.20 -7.67 -12.81
N ILE A 100 -4.54 -7.24 -11.74
CA ILE A 100 -5.04 -7.45 -10.38
C ILE A 100 -5.92 -6.31 -9.86
N GLY A 101 -6.07 -5.21 -10.61
CA GLY A 101 -6.93 -4.09 -10.26
C GLY A 101 -6.22 -2.78 -9.94
N ALA A 102 -4.92 -2.64 -10.18
CA ALA A 102 -4.23 -1.38 -10.00
C ALA A 102 -4.50 -0.43 -11.17
N ILE A 103 -5.05 0.74 -10.88
CA ILE A 103 -5.32 1.80 -11.86
C ILE A 103 -4.49 3.05 -11.51
N PRO A 104 -4.15 3.90 -12.49
CA PRO A 104 -3.40 5.12 -12.21
C PRO A 104 -4.12 6.00 -11.18
N ALA A 105 -3.36 6.55 -10.24
CA ALA A 105 -3.83 7.54 -9.28
C ALA A 105 -4.05 8.91 -9.97
N ASP A 106 -5.12 9.00 -10.75
CA ASP A 106 -5.60 10.21 -11.40
C ASP A 106 -7.05 10.50 -10.95
N PRO A 107 -7.38 11.76 -10.58
CA PRO A 107 -8.70 12.10 -10.11
C PRO A 107 -9.82 11.78 -11.11
N GLU A 108 -9.62 11.97 -12.42
CA GLU A 108 -10.66 11.71 -13.43
C GLU A 108 -10.90 10.20 -13.61
N ILE A 109 -9.82 9.40 -13.55
CA ILE A 109 -9.89 7.93 -13.58
C ILE A 109 -10.61 7.40 -12.33
N ALA A 110 -10.32 7.96 -11.16
CA ALA A 110 -10.98 7.57 -9.92
C ALA A 110 -12.49 7.87 -9.94
N ASP A 111 -12.90 9.02 -10.49
CA ASP A 111 -14.33 9.35 -10.66
C ASP A 111 -15.03 8.39 -11.61
N GLU A 112 -14.36 8.01 -12.70
CA GLU A 112 -14.90 6.99 -13.62
C GLU A 112 -15.02 5.63 -12.95
N ALA A 113 -14.03 5.23 -12.14
CA ALA A 113 -14.08 3.97 -11.40
C ALA A 113 -15.29 3.95 -10.46
N PHE A 114 -15.55 5.05 -9.74
CA PHE A 114 -16.76 5.16 -8.93
C PHE A 114 -18.03 5.09 -9.78
N ARG A 115 -18.10 5.78 -10.93
CA ARG A 115 -19.25 5.65 -11.85
C ARG A 115 -19.48 4.22 -12.38
N ARG A 116 -18.44 3.38 -12.38
CA ARG A 116 -18.50 1.95 -12.77
C ARG A 116 -18.69 0.97 -11.61
N ASP A 117 -19.11 1.49 -10.45
CA ASP A 117 -19.39 0.70 -9.24
C ASP A 117 -18.14 0.04 -8.61
N PHE A 118 -16.96 0.61 -8.79
CA PHE A 118 -15.75 0.16 -8.08
C PHE A 118 -15.64 0.82 -6.71
N SER A 119 -15.29 0.03 -5.69
CA SER A 119 -14.64 0.56 -4.49
C SER A 119 -13.16 0.82 -4.76
N LEU A 120 -12.59 1.86 -4.15
CA LEU A 120 -11.21 2.23 -4.40
C LEU A 120 -10.36 2.09 -3.15
N LEU A 121 -9.14 1.56 -3.30
CA LEU A 121 -8.11 1.52 -2.27
C LEU A 121 -7.02 2.54 -2.59
N VAL A 122 -6.62 3.34 -1.60
CA VAL A 122 -5.54 4.33 -1.73
C VAL A 122 -4.66 4.35 -0.49
N TYR A 123 -3.37 4.62 -0.72
CA TYR A 123 -2.37 4.82 0.32
C TYR A 123 -1.82 6.25 0.21
N PRO A 124 -2.44 7.24 0.89
CA PRO A 124 -2.11 8.65 0.67
C PRO A 124 -0.63 8.98 0.93
N GLY A 125 -0.02 8.33 1.93
CA GLY A 125 1.38 8.53 2.26
C GLY A 125 2.37 7.99 1.23
N GLY A 126 1.95 7.07 0.34
CA GLY A 126 2.71 6.63 -0.83
C GLY A 126 4.13 6.12 -0.51
N GLU A 127 5.06 6.29 -1.45
CA GLU A 127 6.45 5.81 -1.30
C GLU A 127 7.11 6.30 -0.01
N LYS A 128 6.92 7.59 0.34
CA LYS A 128 7.47 8.19 1.56
C LYS A 128 6.99 7.46 2.81
N GLU A 129 5.73 7.08 2.85
CA GLU A 129 5.13 6.35 3.96
C GLU A 129 5.64 4.90 3.99
N SER A 130 5.63 4.22 2.84
CA SER A 130 6.08 2.84 2.74
C SER A 130 7.55 2.62 3.15
N MET A 131 8.41 3.62 2.94
CA MET A 131 9.85 3.53 3.18
C MET A 131 10.29 4.10 4.54
N ARG A 132 9.35 4.36 5.48
CA ARG A 132 9.70 4.81 6.83
C ARG A 132 10.78 3.93 7.48
N PRO A 133 11.71 4.51 8.26
CA PRO A 133 12.59 3.73 9.12
C PRO A 133 11.80 2.78 10.03
N PHE A 134 12.36 1.62 10.36
CA PHE A 134 11.71 0.58 11.17
C PHE A 134 11.32 1.08 12.57
N LYS A 135 12.04 2.08 13.12
CA LYS A 135 11.66 2.76 14.36
C LYS A 135 10.32 3.51 14.27
N GLU A 136 9.92 3.91 13.06
CA GLU A 136 8.66 4.59 12.74
C GLU A 136 7.59 3.61 12.20
N ARG A 137 7.75 2.30 12.41
CA ARG A 137 6.82 1.28 11.91
C ARG A 137 5.40 1.40 12.47
N ALA A 138 5.25 1.95 13.67
CA ALA A 138 3.98 2.18 14.34
C ALA A 138 3.44 3.62 14.13
N LYS A 139 3.78 4.25 12.99
CA LYS A 139 3.34 5.60 12.65
C LYS A 139 2.53 5.61 11.34
N VAL A 140 1.37 6.25 11.36
CA VAL A 140 0.59 6.65 10.18
C VAL A 140 1.02 8.06 9.78
N ASP A 141 1.45 8.25 8.54
CA ASP A 141 1.90 9.57 8.08
C ASP A 141 1.61 9.75 6.58
N PHE A 142 0.56 10.53 6.30
CA PHE A 142 0.17 10.85 4.94
C PHE A 142 0.86 12.11 4.40
N PHE A 143 1.81 12.70 5.14
CA PHE A 143 2.59 13.87 4.74
C PHE A 143 1.73 15.06 4.30
N GLY A 144 0.60 15.29 4.98
CA GLY A 144 -0.34 16.38 4.68
C GLY A 144 -1.09 16.22 3.36
N ARG A 145 -1.01 15.06 2.70
CA ARG A 145 -1.70 14.81 1.42
C ARG A 145 -3.18 14.59 1.65
N LYS A 146 -3.99 15.59 1.29
CA LYS A 146 -5.45 15.61 1.46
C LYS A 146 -6.23 15.22 0.19
N GLY A 147 -5.56 14.71 -0.85
CA GLY A 147 -6.18 14.40 -2.14
C GLY A 147 -7.29 13.34 -2.06
N PHE A 148 -7.13 12.36 -1.18
CA PHE A 148 -8.13 11.32 -0.94
C PHE A 148 -9.43 11.88 -0.35
N ILE A 149 -9.34 12.91 0.51
CA ILE A 149 -10.51 13.58 1.09
C ILE A 149 -11.28 14.32 0.00
N LYS A 150 -10.58 15.06 -0.85
CA LYS A 150 -11.18 15.74 -2.01
C LYS A 150 -11.89 14.75 -2.93
N LEU A 151 -11.27 13.59 -3.18
CA LEU A 151 -11.84 12.52 -4.00
C LEU A 151 -13.12 11.95 -3.37
N ALA A 152 -13.11 11.70 -2.06
CA ALA A 152 -14.27 11.19 -1.33
C ALA A 152 -15.43 12.20 -1.31
N LEU A 153 -15.15 13.47 -1.01
CA LEU A 153 -16.13 14.57 -1.04
C LEU A 153 -16.78 14.71 -2.43
N ARG A 154 -15.96 14.70 -3.49
CA ARG A 154 -16.43 14.86 -4.87
C ARG A 154 -17.36 13.72 -5.31
N ASN A 155 -17.05 12.49 -4.92
CA ASN A 155 -17.85 11.31 -5.28
C ASN A 155 -18.92 10.96 -4.25
N ARG A 156 -19.00 11.70 -3.13
CA ARG A 156 -19.92 11.47 -2.02
C ARG A 156 -19.88 10.02 -1.52
N VAL A 157 -18.66 9.50 -1.37
CA VAL A 157 -18.40 8.16 -0.82
C VAL A 157 -17.77 8.28 0.56
N PRO A 158 -18.05 7.33 1.48
CA PRO A 158 -17.38 7.32 2.77
C PRO A 158 -15.90 6.97 2.62
N ILE A 159 -15.10 7.49 3.54
CA ILE A 159 -13.71 7.08 3.74
C ILE A 159 -13.71 5.90 4.71
N VAL A 160 -13.18 4.75 4.31
CA VAL A 160 -13.10 3.55 5.16
C VAL A 160 -11.64 3.29 5.51
N PRO A 161 -11.17 3.63 6.72
CA PRO A 161 -9.78 3.40 7.07
C PRO A 161 -9.46 1.91 7.17
N ILE A 162 -8.34 1.48 6.58
CA ILE A 162 -7.76 0.14 6.77
C ILE A 162 -6.40 0.31 7.44
N VAL A 163 -6.30 -0.15 8.69
CA VAL A 163 -5.03 -0.14 9.42
C VAL A 163 -4.31 -1.45 9.17
N SER A 164 -3.12 -1.38 8.60
CA SER A 164 -2.23 -2.51 8.35
C SER A 164 -1.14 -2.56 9.43
N ILE A 165 -1.17 -3.61 10.25
CA ILE A 165 -0.26 -3.88 11.36
C ILE A 165 0.72 -4.98 10.97
N GLY A 166 2.00 -4.84 11.34
CA GLY A 166 3.04 -5.85 11.10
C GLY A 166 3.60 -5.90 9.69
N ALA A 167 2.90 -5.38 8.67
CA ALA A 167 3.41 -5.35 7.30
C ALA A 167 4.74 -4.60 7.16
N HIS A 168 4.93 -3.51 7.91
CA HIS A 168 6.18 -2.74 7.88
C HIS A 168 7.37 -3.52 8.43
N GLU A 169 7.11 -4.53 9.27
CA GLU A 169 8.15 -5.34 9.88
C GLU A 169 8.76 -6.37 8.92
N SER A 170 8.14 -6.54 7.74
CA SER A 170 8.71 -7.36 6.68
C SER A 170 9.97 -6.73 6.06
N TYR A 171 10.30 -5.49 6.41
CA TYR A 171 11.55 -4.82 6.03
C TYR A 171 12.15 -4.08 7.22
N VAL A 172 13.40 -4.41 7.56
CA VAL A 172 14.20 -3.59 8.49
C VAL A 172 14.82 -2.42 7.72
N ILE A 173 14.02 -1.39 7.48
CA ILE A 173 14.46 -0.15 6.82
C ILE A 173 15.17 0.73 7.86
N LEU A 174 16.38 1.16 7.56
CA LEU A 174 17.17 2.03 8.42
C LEU A 174 17.07 3.50 7.97
N HIS A 175 17.05 3.71 6.66
CA HIS A 175 16.92 5.04 6.05
C HIS A 175 16.07 4.99 4.78
N ARG A 176 15.34 6.06 4.47
CA ARG A 176 14.54 6.19 3.24
C ARG A 176 15.40 6.29 1.98
N GLY A 177 16.61 6.85 2.13
CA GLY A 177 17.58 7.05 1.05
C GLY A 177 17.09 8.02 -0.03
N GLU A 178 16.43 9.11 0.36
CA GLU A 178 15.99 10.16 -0.56
C GLU A 178 17.20 10.86 -1.20
N GLU A 179 18.27 11.10 -0.43
CA GLU A 179 19.51 11.74 -0.89
C GLU A 179 20.28 10.83 -1.87
N ILE A 180 20.26 9.51 -1.63
CA ILE A 180 20.88 8.52 -2.52
C ILE A 180 20.14 8.51 -3.86
N ALA A 181 18.80 8.51 -3.84
CA ALA A 181 17.99 8.55 -5.05
C ALA A 181 18.19 9.85 -5.85
N GLU A 182 18.43 10.97 -5.15
CA GLU A 182 18.75 12.26 -5.76
C GLU A 182 20.15 12.28 -6.39
N ALA A 183 21.17 11.85 -5.65
CA ALA A 183 22.56 11.80 -6.11
C ALA A 183 22.73 10.91 -7.36
N LEU A 184 22.00 9.79 -7.43
CA LEU A 184 22.02 8.87 -8.57
C LEU A 184 21.07 9.27 -9.70
N GLY A 185 20.35 10.40 -9.60
CA GLY A 185 19.42 10.88 -10.62
C GLY A 185 18.16 10.01 -10.81
N LEU A 186 17.92 9.05 -9.92
CA LEU A 186 16.81 8.07 -10.02
C LEU A 186 15.44 8.74 -9.88
N LYS A 187 15.37 9.81 -9.08
CA LYS A 187 14.18 10.66 -8.93
C LYS A 187 13.73 11.27 -10.26
N LYS A 188 14.67 11.77 -11.07
CA LYS A 188 14.37 12.41 -12.36
C LYS A 188 14.08 11.40 -13.46
N LYS A 189 14.85 10.30 -13.53
CA LYS A 189 14.76 9.32 -14.62
C LYS A 189 13.66 8.28 -14.42
N TYR A 190 13.46 7.80 -13.19
CA TYR A 190 12.57 6.67 -12.89
C TYR A 190 11.40 7.03 -11.97
N ARG A 191 11.33 8.29 -11.50
CA ARG A 191 10.37 8.76 -10.47
C ARG A 191 10.49 7.98 -9.15
N LEU A 192 11.69 7.46 -8.87
CA LEU A 192 12.02 6.79 -7.62
C LEU A 192 12.35 7.86 -6.58
N HIS A 193 11.47 8.10 -5.61
CA HIS A 193 11.67 9.19 -4.64
C HIS A 193 12.61 8.82 -3.49
N GLY A 194 12.86 7.53 -3.26
CA GLY A 194 13.81 7.03 -2.28
C GLY A 194 14.37 5.66 -2.66
N MET A 195 15.61 5.40 -2.26
CA MET A 195 16.24 4.09 -2.35
C MET A 195 16.47 3.58 -0.92
N PRO A 196 15.53 2.79 -0.35
CA PRO A 196 15.55 2.48 1.06
C PRO A 196 16.81 1.70 1.42
N VAL A 197 17.55 2.21 2.40
CA VAL A 197 18.69 1.51 2.99
C VAL A 197 18.13 0.57 4.04
N THR A 198 18.16 -0.72 3.73
CA THR A 198 17.72 -1.78 4.64
C THR A 198 18.90 -2.44 5.32
N PHE A 199 18.65 -3.08 6.46
CA PHE A 199 19.65 -3.92 7.12
C PHE A 199 20.23 -4.98 6.14
N ARG A 200 19.37 -5.59 5.33
CA ARG A 200 19.78 -6.61 4.33
C ARG A 200 20.66 -6.04 3.23
N THR A 201 20.41 -4.81 2.78
CA THR A 201 21.28 -4.16 1.78
C THR A 201 22.65 -3.82 2.35
N ILE A 202 22.73 -3.39 3.63
CA ILE A 202 24.02 -3.17 4.30
C ILE A 202 24.76 -4.50 4.48
N PHE A 203 24.06 -5.53 4.96
CA PHE A 203 24.62 -6.86 5.13
C PHE A 203 25.18 -7.42 3.81
N LEU A 204 24.42 -7.30 2.71
CA LEU A 204 24.87 -7.74 1.39
C LEU A 204 26.12 -6.97 0.92
N ALA A 205 26.16 -5.65 1.11
CA ALA A 205 27.32 -4.83 0.77
C ALA A 205 28.57 -5.22 1.59
N TRP A 206 28.38 -5.52 2.89
CA TRP A 206 29.46 -6.01 3.75
C TRP A 206 29.97 -7.39 3.30
N CYS A 207 29.06 -8.31 2.94
CA CYS A 207 29.45 -9.62 2.41
C CYS A 207 30.23 -9.51 1.08
N LEU A 208 29.89 -8.53 0.23
CA LEU A 208 30.63 -8.24 -1.01
C LEU A 208 32.03 -7.71 -0.70
N ALA A 209 32.13 -6.71 0.17
CA ALA A 209 33.39 -6.05 0.50
C ALA A 209 34.39 -6.98 1.20
N THR A 210 33.90 -7.90 2.04
CA THR A 210 34.73 -8.85 2.79
C THR A 210 35.05 -10.13 2.02
N GLY A 211 34.49 -10.31 0.82
CA GLY A 211 34.57 -11.57 0.09
C GLY A 211 33.78 -12.71 0.74
N MET A 212 32.96 -12.48 1.76
CA MET A 212 32.15 -13.53 2.38
C MET A 212 31.17 -14.21 1.41
N LEU A 213 30.78 -13.53 0.33
CA LEU A 213 29.97 -14.12 -0.74
C LEU A 213 30.69 -15.24 -1.50
N THR A 214 32.03 -15.34 -1.46
CA THR A 214 32.77 -16.45 -2.10
C THR A 214 32.72 -17.74 -1.27
N PHE A 215 32.38 -17.65 0.02
CA PHE A 215 32.09 -18.81 0.88
C PHE A 215 30.68 -19.36 0.66
N PHE A 216 29.79 -18.58 0.04
CA PHE A 216 28.52 -19.08 -0.47
C PHE A 216 28.69 -19.49 -1.93
N PRO A 217 28.11 -20.62 -2.38
CA PRO A 217 28.17 -21.04 -3.77
C PRO A 217 27.79 -19.88 -4.70
N LEU A 218 28.61 -19.59 -5.72
CA LEU A 218 28.39 -18.47 -6.65
C LEU A 218 27.00 -18.55 -7.32
N LEU A 219 26.44 -19.76 -7.45
CA LEU A 219 25.09 -20.04 -7.95
C LEU A 219 23.97 -19.52 -7.03
N LEU A 220 24.23 -19.32 -5.74
CA LEU A 220 23.29 -18.75 -4.76
C LEU A 220 23.32 -17.22 -4.75
N VAL A 221 24.33 -16.58 -5.34
CA VAL A 221 24.48 -15.11 -5.34
C VAL A 221 23.31 -14.39 -6.02
N PRO A 222 22.80 -14.84 -7.19
CA PRO A 222 21.58 -14.27 -7.78
C PRO A 222 20.35 -14.44 -6.87
N GLY A 223 20.24 -15.59 -6.21
CA GLY A 223 19.17 -15.86 -5.24
C GLY A 223 19.27 -14.98 -3.99
N ALA A 224 20.48 -14.74 -3.48
CA ALA A 224 20.75 -13.88 -2.33
C ALA A 224 20.46 -12.41 -2.63
N ALA A 225 20.79 -11.94 -3.84
CA ALA A 225 20.43 -10.60 -4.30
C ALA A 225 18.90 -10.42 -4.41
N MET A 226 18.20 -11.42 -4.95
CA MET A 226 16.72 -11.42 -4.99
C MET A 226 16.10 -11.50 -3.59
N ALA A 227 16.67 -12.27 -2.67
CA ALA A 227 16.21 -12.40 -1.29
C ALA A 227 16.30 -11.08 -0.50
N ALA A 228 17.17 -10.14 -0.90
CA ALA A 228 17.21 -8.80 -0.32
C ALA A 228 15.94 -7.98 -0.63
N LEU A 229 15.25 -8.28 -1.73
CA LEU A 229 14.01 -7.62 -2.15
C LEU A 229 12.76 -8.32 -1.59
N ILE A 230 12.82 -9.63 -1.37
CA ILE A 230 11.70 -10.42 -0.82
C ILE A 230 11.40 -9.96 0.61
N PRO A 231 10.16 -9.64 0.99
CA PRO A 231 9.81 -9.28 2.37
C PRO A 231 10.17 -10.41 3.35
N LEU A 232 10.60 -10.09 4.57
CA LEU A 232 10.75 -11.08 5.64
C LEU A 232 9.36 -11.61 6.07
N PRO A 233 9.26 -12.86 6.57
CA PRO A 233 8.04 -13.35 7.17
C PRO A 233 7.64 -12.46 8.36
N ALA A 234 6.41 -11.96 8.35
CA ALA A 234 5.86 -11.15 9.44
C ALA A 234 4.34 -11.38 9.51
N LYS A 235 3.78 -11.48 10.72
CA LYS A 235 2.33 -11.58 10.90
C LYS A 235 1.69 -10.26 10.48
N MET A 236 0.81 -10.27 9.49
CA MET A 236 0.09 -9.08 9.03
C MET A 236 -1.35 -9.11 9.52
N THR A 237 -1.76 -8.09 10.29
CA THR A 237 -3.14 -7.95 10.74
C THR A 237 -3.74 -6.69 10.13
N PHE A 238 -4.95 -6.79 9.60
CA PHE A 238 -5.69 -5.71 8.98
C PHE A 238 -6.94 -5.39 9.79
N LYS A 239 -7.16 -4.12 10.10
CA LYS A 239 -8.39 -3.65 10.77
C LYS A 239 -9.13 -2.70 9.83
N ILE A 240 -10.32 -3.10 9.39
CA ILE A 240 -11.24 -2.22 8.68
C ILE A 240 -12.01 -1.42 9.74
N LEU A 241 -11.82 -0.11 9.76
CA LEU A 241 -12.45 0.77 10.75
C LEU A 241 -13.82 1.25 10.28
N GLU A 242 -14.56 1.88 11.18
CA GLU A 242 -15.86 2.47 10.87
C GLU A 242 -15.76 3.49 9.72
N PRO A 243 -16.74 3.51 8.80
CA PRO A 243 -16.78 4.49 7.72
C PRO A 243 -16.93 5.92 8.25
N ILE A 244 -16.07 6.81 7.77
CA ILE A 244 -16.12 8.23 8.04
C ILE A 244 -16.81 8.91 6.87
N ASP A 245 -17.92 9.61 7.11
CA ASP A 245 -18.58 10.43 6.09
C ASP A 245 -17.93 11.82 6.03
N PRO A 246 -17.11 12.11 4.99
CA PRO A 246 -16.47 13.41 4.88
C PRO A 246 -17.46 14.54 4.61
N VAL A 247 -18.64 14.26 4.05
CA VAL A 247 -19.68 15.26 3.77
C VAL A 247 -20.35 15.70 5.07
N ALA A 248 -20.60 14.75 5.98
CA ALA A 248 -21.16 15.04 7.30
C ALA A 248 -20.20 15.87 8.18
N LEU A 249 -18.89 15.64 8.04
CA LEU A 249 -17.85 16.41 8.74
C LEU A 249 -17.56 17.78 8.11
N TYR A 250 -18.09 18.05 6.92
CA TYR A 250 -17.82 19.29 6.18
C TYR A 250 -18.69 20.45 6.70
N ASP A 251 -18.04 21.48 7.24
CA ASP A 251 -18.69 22.68 7.74
C ASP A 251 -18.58 23.82 6.72
N LYS A 252 -19.72 24.23 6.15
CA LYS A 252 -19.79 25.32 5.16
C LYS A 252 -19.40 26.68 5.73
N ALA A 253 -19.37 26.86 7.05
CA ALA A 253 -18.91 28.09 7.69
C ALA A 253 -17.38 28.21 7.73
N LYS A 254 -16.66 27.11 7.53
CA LYS A 254 -15.19 27.07 7.52
C LYS A 254 -14.63 27.12 6.10
N SER A 255 -13.38 27.54 5.95
CA SER A 255 -12.68 27.45 4.68
C SER A 255 -12.48 25.99 4.27
N ASP A 256 -12.38 25.75 2.95
CA ASP A 256 -12.08 24.41 2.41
C ASP A 256 -10.81 23.82 3.02
N GLU A 257 -9.76 24.64 3.21
CA GLU A 257 -8.51 24.17 3.81
C GLU A 257 -8.72 23.70 5.26
N ALA A 258 -9.43 24.47 6.08
CA ALA A 258 -9.73 24.11 7.46
C ALA A 258 -10.59 22.84 7.56
N ASN A 259 -11.56 22.67 6.66
CA ASN A 259 -12.34 21.44 6.56
C ASN A 259 -11.47 20.24 6.22
N LEU A 260 -10.60 20.37 5.21
CA LEU A 260 -9.72 19.29 4.78
C LEU A 260 -8.68 18.94 5.87
N ASP A 261 -8.17 19.92 6.62
CA ASP A 261 -7.32 19.68 7.78
C ASP A 261 -8.04 18.91 8.87
N TYR A 262 -9.24 19.34 9.22
CA TYR A 262 -10.04 18.67 10.25
C TYR A 262 -10.32 17.21 9.88
N ILE A 263 -10.81 16.95 8.67
CA ILE A 263 -11.10 15.59 8.21
C ILE A 263 -9.81 14.75 8.14
N TYR A 264 -8.69 15.35 7.72
CA TYR A 264 -7.38 14.68 7.73
C TYR A 264 -6.99 14.23 9.14
N GLN A 265 -7.14 15.10 10.15
CA GLN A 265 -6.82 14.76 11.53
C GLN A 265 -7.73 13.67 12.09
N VAL A 266 -9.03 13.68 11.74
CA VAL A 266 -9.95 12.61 12.15
C VAL A 266 -9.52 11.27 11.56
N VAL A 267 -9.27 11.20 10.25
CA VAL A 267 -8.88 9.96 9.57
C VAL A 267 -7.53 9.44 10.09
N VAL A 268 -6.50 10.29 10.12
CA VAL A 268 -5.16 9.88 10.58
C VAL A 268 -5.16 9.58 12.07
N GLY A 269 -5.91 10.34 12.87
CA GLY A 269 -6.05 10.15 14.31
C GLY A 269 -6.62 8.78 14.66
N GLU A 270 -7.74 8.39 14.04
CA GLU A 270 -8.33 7.07 14.27
C GLU A 270 -7.41 5.93 13.82
N MET A 271 -6.79 6.06 12.64
CA MET A 271 -5.84 5.07 12.16
C MET A 271 -4.63 4.95 13.09
N GLN A 272 -4.08 6.06 13.57
CA GLN A 272 -2.94 6.08 14.48
C GLN A 272 -3.31 5.52 15.85
N ARG A 273 -4.50 5.81 16.36
CA ARG A 273 -4.99 5.27 17.63
C ARG A 273 -5.01 3.74 17.59
N VAL A 274 -5.68 3.16 16.59
CA VAL A 274 -5.75 1.70 16.43
C VAL A 274 -4.36 1.10 16.18
N LEU A 275 -3.53 1.74 15.34
CA LEU A 275 -2.17 1.25 15.09
C LEU A 275 -1.35 1.18 16.38
N THR A 276 -1.44 2.22 17.22
CA THR A 276 -0.74 2.29 18.52
C THR A 276 -1.22 1.19 19.45
N GLU A 277 -2.53 1.01 19.58
CA GLU A 277 -3.13 -0.02 20.44
C GLU A 277 -2.72 -1.43 20.03
N GLU A 278 -2.70 -1.73 18.73
CA GLU A 278 -2.33 -3.05 18.24
C GLU A 278 -0.82 -3.31 18.36
N TYR A 279 0.02 -2.31 18.10
CA TYR A 279 1.47 -2.44 18.32
C TYR A 279 1.84 -2.53 19.81
N ALA A 280 1.02 -2.04 20.73
CA ALA A 280 1.24 -2.21 22.17
C ALA A 280 1.03 -3.67 22.63
N LYS A 281 0.18 -4.43 21.94
CA LYS A 281 -0.07 -5.87 22.19
C LYS A 281 0.94 -6.77 21.50
N ARG A 282 1.66 -6.24 20.53
CA ARG A 282 2.55 -6.96 19.62
C ARG A 282 3.89 -7.30 20.29
N THR A 283 4.33 -8.53 20.12
CA THR A 283 5.56 -9.05 20.76
C THR A 283 6.75 -9.09 19.80
N LEU A 284 6.67 -9.96 18.79
CA LEU A 284 7.68 -10.17 17.78
C LEU A 284 7.05 -10.13 16.39
N PRO A 285 7.77 -9.67 15.35
CA PRO A 285 7.23 -9.58 14.00
C PRO A 285 6.60 -10.86 13.45
N ILE A 286 7.13 -12.02 13.82
CA ILE A 286 6.65 -13.30 13.33
C ILE A 286 5.41 -13.79 14.10
N LEU A 287 5.35 -13.51 15.40
CA LEU A 287 4.32 -14.04 16.30
C LEU A 287 3.04 -13.19 16.28
N GLY A 288 3.18 -11.88 16.14
CA GLY A 288 2.05 -10.97 16.25
C GLY A 288 2.15 -10.01 17.40
#